data_AF-X1VYK1-F1
#
_entry.id   AF-X1VYK1-F1
#
_cell.length_a   1.000
_cell.length_b   1.000
_cell.length_c   1.000
_cell.angle_alpha   90.00
_cell.angle_beta   90.00
_cell.angle_gamma   90.00
#
_symmetry.space_group_name_H-M   'P 1'
#
loop_
_entity.id
_entity.type
_entity.pdbx_description
1 polymer ?
#
loop_
_entity_poly.entity_id
_entity_poly.type
_entity_poly.pdbx_seq_one_letter_code
_entity_poly.pdbx_strand_id
1 'polypeptide(L)'
;FVFDLEGDRYRIIRTFSLVKKGSRSSLEFQVFNQEDNEYISLTGPSLRKTQEKITKTLRIDYQTFINSAFILQGRIDEFSRKSARERKEILSEILGLSRYDELANLAKSHLREINNIIMTKESRLEYIYQETANLDFYKEKIKELSESYKDISRKIKTEETKVGKLKEEINILKHKSEQCAELEGRIEQQRQEIARVQKQIELRKKEIVDCEKIIS
;
A
#
# COMPACT_ATOMS: atom_id res chain seq x y z
N PHE A 1 37.54 -44.70 -0.76
CA PHE A 1 37.17 -45.03 -2.15
C PHE A 1 37.13 -43.75 -2.96
N VAL A 2 37.69 -43.73 -4.16
CA VAL A 2 37.72 -42.55 -5.06
C VAL A 2 37.14 -42.98 -6.41
N PHE A 3 36.29 -42.15 -7.00
CA PHE A 3 35.66 -42.42 -8.29
C PHE A 3 35.47 -41.12 -9.08
N ASP A 4 35.38 -41.23 -10.40
CA ASP A 4 35.13 -40.11 -11.30
C ASP A 4 33.70 -40.25 -11.87
N LEU A 5 32.94 -39.15 -11.90
CA LEU A 5 31.57 -39.10 -12.40
C LEU A 5 31.32 -37.77 -13.11
N GLU A 6 30.85 -37.83 -14.38
CA GLU A 6 30.52 -36.66 -15.20
C GLU A 6 31.64 -35.59 -15.28
N GLY A 7 32.91 -36.00 -15.16
CA GLY A 7 34.09 -35.12 -15.22
C GLY A 7 34.63 -34.67 -13.86
N ASP A 8 33.89 -34.90 -12.78
CA ASP A 8 34.30 -34.58 -11.40
C ASP A 8 34.87 -35.80 -10.69
N ARG A 9 35.86 -35.56 -9.81
CA ARG A 9 36.45 -36.61 -8.95
C ARG A 9 35.89 -36.53 -7.54
N TYR A 10 35.39 -37.66 -7.05
CA TYR A 10 34.77 -37.77 -5.73
C TYR A 10 35.52 -38.75 -4.83
N ARG A 11 35.46 -38.50 -3.52
CA ARG A 11 36.05 -39.36 -2.48
C ARG A 11 35.03 -39.68 -1.40
N ILE A 12 34.90 -40.96 -1.07
CA ILE A 12 34.10 -41.46 0.04
C ILE A 12 35.03 -42.12 1.06
N ILE A 13 34.94 -41.69 2.32
CA ILE A 13 35.68 -42.25 3.45
C ILE A 13 34.66 -42.80 4.45
N ARG A 14 34.80 -44.09 4.78
CA ARG A 14 34.01 -44.76 5.81
C ARG A 14 34.96 -45.23 6.89
N THR A 15 34.68 -44.86 8.14
CA THR A 15 35.43 -45.39 9.28
C THR A 15 34.49 -46.13 10.21
N PHE A 16 34.98 -47.21 10.79
CA PHE A 16 34.29 -47.98 11.82
C PHE A 16 35.29 -48.27 12.92
N SER A 17 34.97 -47.87 14.16
CA SER A 17 35.79 -48.16 15.32
C SER A 17 34.98 -48.88 16.40
N LEU A 18 35.58 -49.94 16.93
CA LEU A 18 35.06 -50.70 18.08
C LEU A 18 35.64 -50.07 19.34
N VAL A 19 34.77 -49.61 20.23
CA VAL A 19 35.12 -49.00 21.51
C VAL A 19 34.54 -49.88 22.63
N LYS A 20 35.17 -49.90 23.82
CA LYS A 20 34.77 -50.76 24.97
C LYS A 20 33.29 -50.70 25.36
N LYS A 21 32.53 -49.67 24.95
CA LYS A 21 31.08 -49.51 25.18
C LYS A 21 30.28 -49.19 23.90
N GLY A 22 30.71 -49.66 22.73
CA GLY A 22 29.91 -49.57 21.50
C GLY A 22 30.72 -49.45 20.22
N SER A 23 30.04 -49.21 19.10
CA SER A 23 30.65 -48.96 17.79
C SER A 23 30.43 -47.52 17.35
N ARG A 24 31.44 -46.88 16.76
CA ARG A 24 31.31 -45.56 16.12
C ARG A 24 31.58 -45.68 14.63
N SER A 25 30.64 -45.22 13.81
CA SER A 25 30.77 -45.18 12.35
C SER A 25 30.79 -43.72 11.86
N SER A 26 31.68 -43.40 10.93
CA SER A 26 31.65 -42.13 10.18
C SER A 26 31.53 -42.38 8.68
N LEU A 27 30.91 -41.41 8.00
CA LEU A 27 30.78 -41.38 6.55
C LEU A 27 31.04 -39.96 6.08
N GLU A 28 32.11 -39.79 5.31
CA GLU A 28 32.47 -38.53 4.67
C GLU A 28 32.33 -38.67 3.17
N PHE A 29 31.83 -37.60 2.54
CA PHE A 29 31.71 -37.48 1.10
C PHE A 29 32.34 -36.17 0.66
N GLN A 30 33.23 -36.22 -0.33
CA GLN A 30 34.03 -35.08 -0.77
C GLN A 30 34.12 -35.04 -2.29
N VAL A 31 34.30 -33.85 -2.84
CA VAL A 31 34.59 -33.60 -4.27
C VAL A 31 35.94 -32.91 -4.39
N PHE A 32 36.71 -33.27 -5.41
CA PHE A 32 38.01 -32.70 -5.68
C PHE A 32 37.84 -31.38 -6.44
N ASN A 33 38.34 -30.29 -5.87
CA ASN A 33 38.46 -29.01 -6.56
C ASN A 33 39.79 -28.97 -7.33
N GLN A 34 39.70 -28.78 -8.65
CA GLN A 34 40.88 -28.71 -9.51
C GLN A 34 41.64 -27.37 -9.36
N GLU A 35 40.96 -26.29 -8.96
CA GLU A 35 41.56 -24.96 -8.81
C GLU A 35 42.49 -24.89 -7.59
N ASP A 36 42.00 -25.38 -6.44
CA ASP A 36 42.72 -25.35 -5.17
C ASP A 36 43.53 -26.64 -4.91
N ASN A 37 43.37 -27.65 -5.77
CA ASN A 37 43.98 -28.98 -5.62
C ASN A 37 43.63 -29.68 -4.28
N GLU A 38 42.41 -29.45 -3.79
CA GLU A 38 41.94 -29.91 -2.48
C GLU A 38 40.58 -30.63 -2.56
N TYR A 39 40.25 -31.42 -1.52
CA TYR A 39 38.95 -32.08 -1.39
C TYR A 39 37.99 -31.24 -0.55
N ILE A 40 36.92 -30.76 -1.18
CA ILE A 40 35.84 -30.02 -0.51
C ILE A 40 34.80 -31.00 0.04
N SER A 41 34.39 -30.80 1.29
CA SER A 41 33.39 -31.65 1.92
C SER A 41 31.99 -31.41 1.35
N LEU A 42 31.39 -32.49 0.87
CA LEU A 42 29.97 -32.60 0.55
C LEU A 42 29.18 -33.32 1.65
N THR A 43 29.79 -33.60 2.80
CA THR A 43 29.20 -34.40 3.88
C THR A 43 27.94 -33.73 4.44
N GLY A 44 26.88 -34.51 4.64
CA GLY A 44 25.63 -34.04 5.25
C GLY A 44 25.68 -34.03 6.79
N PRO A 45 24.64 -33.48 7.43
CA PRO A 45 24.58 -33.35 8.90
C PRO A 45 24.46 -34.68 9.65
N SER A 46 24.17 -35.78 8.95
CA SER A 46 24.07 -37.12 9.53
C SER A 46 24.50 -38.17 8.52
N LEU A 47 24.86 -39.37 8.99
CA LEU A 47 25.23 -40.50 8.13
C LEU A 47 24.14 -40.78 7.08
N ARG A 48 22.86 -40.77 7.50
CA ARG A 48 21.71 -40.93 6.59
C ARG A 48 21.68 -39.84 5.53
N LYS A 49 21.85 -38.56 5.90
CA LYS A 49 21.82 -37.45 4.94
C LYS A 49 23.02 -37.48 3.99
N THR A 50 24.19 -37.86 4.48
CA THR A 50 25.37 -38.08 3.62
C THR A 50 25.14 -39.23 2.65
N GLN A 51 24.53 -40.34 3.09
CA GLN A 51 24.18 -41.45 2.23
C GLN A 51 23.14 -41.06 1.17
N GLU A 52 22.08 -40.33 1.56
CA GLU A 52 21.09 -39.80 0.62
C GLU A 52 21.77 -38.91 -0.44
N LYS A 53 22.73 -38.07 -0.03
CA LYS A 53 23.48 -37.21 -0.96
C LYS A 53 24.39 -38.02 -1.90
N ILE A 54 25.08 -39.05 -1.41
CA ILE A 54 25.87 -39.97 -2.24
C ILE A 54 24.98 -40.67 -3.27
N THR A 55 23.83 -41.23 -2.85
CA THR A 55 22.89 -41.91 -3.75
C THR A 55 22.34 -40.94 -4.80
N LYS A 56 22.02 -39.70 -4.41
CA LYS A 56 21.58 -38.65 -5.37
C LYS A 56 22.68 -38.27 -6.36
N THR A 57 23.93 -38.15 -5.92
CA THR A 57 25.05 -37.85 -6.81
C THR A 57 25.32 -38.99 -7.78
N LEU A 58 25.39 -40.23 -7.28
CA LEU A 58 25.62 -41.43 -8.11
C LEU A 58 24.43 -41.78 -9.00
N ARG A 59 23.23 -41.26 -8.70
CA ARG A 59 21.95 -41.55 -9.39
C ARG A 59 21.60 -43.04 -9.44
N ILE A 60 22.21 -43.85 -8.58
CA ILE A 60 21.99 -45.28 -8.48
C ILE A 60 22.06 -45.69 -7.00
N ASP A 61 21.09 -46.48 -6.56
CA ASP A 61 21.12 -47.04 -5.21
C ASP A 61 21.88 -48.37 -5.15
N TYR A 62 22.11 -48.88 -3.94
CA TYR A 62 22.89 -50.10 -3.74
C TYR A 62 22.27 -51.31 -4.45
N GLN A 63 20.95 -51.48 -4.35
CA GLN A 63 20.27 -52.64 -4.91
C GLN A 63 20.29 -52.59 -6.44
N THR A 64 20.12 -51.40 -7.00
CA THR A 64 20.24 -51.13 -8.44
C THR A 64 21.66 -51.38 -8.91
N PHE A 65 22.69 -50.91 -8.19
CA PHE A 65 24.10 -51.12 -8.56
C PHE A 65 24.50 -52.61 -8.57
N ILE A 66 24.14 -53.36 -7.53
CA ILE A 66 24.42 -54.80 -7.45
C ILE A 66 23.71 -55.60 -8.56
N ASN A 67 22.48 -55.22 -8.93
CA ASN A 67 21.73 -55.94 -9.95
C ASN A 67 22.07 -55.54 -11.40
N SER A 68 22.80 -54.44 -11.61
CA SER A 68 23.00 -53.85 -12.95
C SER A 68 24.45 -53.73 -13.40
N ALA A 69 25.36 -53.40 -12.49
CA ALA A 69 26.73 -53.02 -12.83
C ALA A 69 27.79 -53.89 -12.13
N PHE A 70 27.41 -54.67 -11.12
CA PHE A 70 28.35 -55.44 -10.31
C PHE A 70 27.99 -56.93 -10.26
N ILE A 71 28.67 -57.74 -11.07
CA ILE A 71 28.50 -59.19 -11.09
C ILE A 71 29.28 -59.79 -9.90
N LEU A 72 28.59 -60.03 -8.78
CA LEU A 72 29.16 -60.77 -7.65
C LEU A 72 29.36 -62.24 -8.03
N GLN A 73 30.58 -62.76 -7.82
CA GLN A 73 30.87 -64.19 -8.01
C GLN A 73 29.97 -65.01 -7.07
N GLY A 74 29.10 -65.85 -7.65
CA GLY A 74 28.10 -66.64 -6.91
C GLY A 74 26.70 -66.02 -6.79
N ARG A 75 26.48 -64.78 -7.28
CA ARG A 75 25.15 -64.11 -7.33
C ARG A 75 24.75 -63.67 -8.75
N ILE A 76 25.28 -64.34 -9.77
CA ILE A 76 24.96 -64.07 -11.18
C ILE A 76 23.45 -64.22 -11.45
N ASP A 77 22.78 -65.07 -10.67
CA ASP A 77 21.35 -65.37 -10.82
C ASP A 77 20.42 -64.43 -10.04
N GLU A 78 20.91 -63.44 -9.28
CA GLU A 78 20.02 -62.61 -8.43
C GLU A 78 18.96 -61.87 -9.26
N PHE A 79 19.34 -61.38 -10.43
CA PHE A 79 18.41 -60.79 -11.38
C PHE A 79 17.46 -61.84 -12.00
N SER A 80 17.97 -63.02 -12.36
CA SER A 80 17.20 -64.09 -13.01
C SER A 80 16.20 -64.79 -12.06
N ARG A 81 16.47 -64.78 -10.75
CA ARG A 81 15.58 -65.35 -9.72
C ARG A 81 14.45 -64.40 -9.31
N LYS A 82 14.55 -63.12 -9.64
CA LYS A 82 13.52 -62.12 -9.34
C LYS A 82 12.31 -62.27 -10.27
N SER A 83 11.14 -61.98 -9.72
CA SER A 83 9.88 -61.96 -10.47
C SER A 83 9.95 -60.97 -11.63
N ALA A 84 9.08 -61.14 -12.64
CA ALA A 84 9.01 -60.21 -13.77
C ALA A 84 8.72 -58.76 -13.31
N ARG A 85 7.95 -58.59 -12.22
CA ARG A 85 7.65 -57.30 -11.61
C ARG A 85 8.89 -56.64 -11.01
N GLU A 86 9.63 -57.36 -10.18
CA GLU A 86 10.86 -56.83 -9.55
C GLU A 86 11.92 -56.50 -10.59
N ARG A 87 12.06 -57.32 -11.64
CA ARG A 87 12.97 -57.01 -12.77
C ARG A 87 12.58 -55.72 -13.48
N LYS A 88 11.28 -55.49 -13.69
CA LYS A 88 10.78 -54.25 -14.29
C LYS A 88 11.03 -53.03 -13.39
N GLU A 89 10.84 -53.16 -12.08
CA GLU A 89 11.11 -52.11 -11.10
C GLU A 89 12.61 -51.74 -11.11
N ILE A 90 13.50 -52.73 -11.00
CA ILE A 90 14.96 -52.52 -11.07
C ILE A 90 15.35 -51.86 -12.40
N LEU A 91 14.82 -52.30 -13.54
CA LEU A 91 15.11 -51.68 -14.84
C LEU A 91 14.61 -50.23 -14.90
N SER A 92 13.46 -49.94 -14.29
CA SER A 92 12.92 -48.57 -14.24
C SER A 92 13.79 -47.66 -13.37
N GLU A 93 14.38 -48.20 -12.29
CA GLU A 93 15.34 -47.51 -11.43
C GLU A 93 16.69 -47.28 -12.13
N ILE A 94 17.24 -48.30 -12.80
CA ILE A 94 18.49 -48.18 -13.61
C ILE A 94 18.34 -47.10 -14.68
N LEU A 95 17.20 -47.11 -15.38
CA LEU A 95 16.91 -46.14 -16.44
C LEU A 95 16.50 -44.76 -15.88
N GLY A 96 16.40 -44.61 -14.55
CA GLY A 96 16.07 -43.36 -13.89
C GLY A 96 14.67 -42.84 -14.23
N LEU A 97 13.71 -43.72 -14.53
CA LEU A 97 12.38 -43.32 -15.03
C LEU A 97 11.57 -42.54 -13.98
N SER A 98 11.82 -42.76 -12.69
CA SER A 98 11.20 -42.02 -11.58
C SER A 98 11.49 -40.51 -11.62
N ARG A 99 12.61 -40.10 -12.24
CA ARG A 99 12.97 -38.68 -12.41
C ARG A 99 11.93 -37.94 -13.27
N TYR A 100 11.32 -38.60 -14.25
CA TYR A 100 10.30 -37.96 -15.09
C TYR A 100 9.02 -37.68 -14.30
N ASP A 101 8.65 -38.57 -13.38
CA ASP A 101 7.51 -38.36 -12.48
C ASP A 101 7.77 -37.20 -11.52
N GLU A 102 8.98 -37.10 -10.96
CA GLU A 102 9.39 -35.96 -10.12
C GLU A 102 9.33 -34.63 -10.89
N LEU A 103 9.89 -34.60 -12.10
CA LEU A 103 9.85 -33.40 -12.96
C LEU A 103 8.42 -33.01 -13.34
N ALA A 104 7.57 -33.99 -13.66
CA ALA A 104 6.17 -33.73 -13.98
C ALA A 104 5.41 -33.16 -12.77
N ASN A 105 5.68 -33.66 -11.56
CA ASN A 105 5.09 -33.13 -10.33
C ASN A 105 5.57 -31.71 -10.03
N LEU A 106 6.87 -31.42 -10.23
CA LEU A 106 7.42 -30.06 -10.11
C LEU A 106 6.80 -29.09 -11.12
N ALA A 107 6.63 -29.51 -12.38
CA ALA A 107 5.97 -28.69 -13.39
C ALA A 107 4.52 -28.37 -12.99
N LYS A 108 3.78 -29.36 -12.47
CA LYS A 108 2.41 -29.16 -11.98
C LYS A 108 2.35 -28.22 -10.78
N SER A 109 3.30 -28.29 -9.84
CA SER A 109 3.33 -27.36 -8.71
C SER A 109 3.60 -25.93 -9.17
N HIS A 110 4.57 -25.73 -10.07
CA HIS A 110 4.85 -24.40 -10.63
C HIS A 110 3.66 -23.83 -11.40
N LEU A 111 2.97 -24.64 -12.21
CA LEU A 111 1.77 -24.20 -12.93
C LEU A 111 0.68 -23.73 -11.98
N ARG A 112 0.46 -24.45 -10.86
CA ARG A 112 -0.51 -24.06 -9.84
C ARG A 112 -0.14 -22.73 -9.18
N GLU A 113 1.13 -22.53 -8.84
CA GLU A 113 1.61 -21.27 -8.27
C GLU A 113 1.39 -20.10 -9.23
N ILE A 114 1.75 -20.26 -10.50
CA ILE A 114 1.57 -19.22 -11.53
C ILE A 114 0.09 -18.89 -11.71
N ASN A 115 -0.79 -19.89 -11.78
CA ASN A 115 -2.23 -19.66 -11.91
C ASN A 115 -2.81 -18.87 -10.73
N ASN A 116 -2.37 -19.18 -9.50
CA ASN A 116 -2.79 -18.41 -8.32
C ASN A 116 -2.33 -16.95 -8.40
N ILE A 117 -1.12 -16.71 -8.90
CA ILE A 117 -0.59 -15.36 -9.12
C ILE A 117 -1.44 -14.64 -10.17
N ILE A 118 -1.74 -15.27 -11.30
CA ILE A 118 -2.57 -14.71 -12.37
C ILE A 118 -3.95 -14.32 -11.83
N MET A 119 -4.65 -15.24 -11.16
CA MET A 119 -5.97 -14.95 -10.58
C MET A 119 -5.95 -13.75 -9.61
N THR A 120 -4.91 -13.66 -8.79
CA THR A 120 -4.75 -12.54 -7.84
C THR A 120 -4.52 -11.23 -8.58
N LYS A 121 -3.71 -11.24 -9.65
CA LYS A 121 -3.43 -10.06 -10.47
C LYS A 121 -4.67 -9.63 -11.25
N GLU A 122 -5.38 -10.54 -11.89
CA GLU A 122 -6.63 -10.27 -12.60
C GLU A 122 -7.68 -9.64 -11.68
N SER A 123 -7.87 -10.20 -10.48
CA SER A 123 -8.80 -9.65 -9.49
C SER A 123 -8.43 -8.22 -9.07
N ARG A 124 -7.12 -7.94 -8.91
CA ARG A 124 -6.64 -6.59 -8.59
C ARG A 124 -6.86 -5.62 -9.76
N LEU A 125 -6.69 -6.11 -10.99
CA LEU A 125 -6.83 -5.32 -12.20
C LEU A 125 -8.30 -4.95 -12.42
N GLU A 126 -9.22 -5.90 -12.22
CA GLU A 126 -10.67 -5.67 -12.25
C GLU A 126 -11.10 -4.60 -11.22
N TYR A 127 -10.59 -4.69 -9.98
CA TYR A 127 -10.84 -3.68 -8.95
C TYR A 127 -10.38 -2.27 -9.39
N ILE A 128 -9.18 -2.17 -9.96
CA ILE A 128 -8.64 -0.89 -10.46
C ILE A 128 -9.50 -0.37 -11.63
N TYR A 129 -9.96 -1.24 -12.53
CA TYR A 129 -10.86 -0.83 -13.61
C TYR A 129 -12.17 -0.28 -13.08
N GLN A 130 -12.77 -0.90 -12.06
CA GLN A 130 -14.00 -0.40 -11.44
C GLN A 130 -13.80 0.96 -10.74
N GLU A 131 -12.67 1.17 -10.05
CA GLU A 131 -12.35 2.48 -9.45
C GLU A 131 -12.12 3.56 -10.52
N THR A 132 -11.42 3.19 -11.61
CA THR A 132 -11.07 4.14 -12.68
C THR A 132 -12.22 4.43 -13.63
N ALA A 133 -13.21 3.54 -13.76
CA ALA A 133 -14.38 3.73 -14.62
C ALA A 133 -15.15 5.02 -14.31
N ASN A 134 -15.10 5.48 -13.05
CA ASN A 134 -15.81 6.68 -12.62
C ASN A 134 -14.94 7.95 -12.60
N LEU A 135 -13.64 7.86 -12.92
CA LEU A 135 -12.73 9.01 -12.85
C LEU A 135 -13.17 10.14 -13.77
N ASP A 136 -13.56 9.82 -15.00
CA ASP A 136 -13.97 10.85 -15.96
C ASP A 136 -15.31 11.47 -15.57
N PHE A 137 -16.25 10.67 -15.04
CA PHE A 137 -17.49 11.17 -14.43
C PHE A 137 -17.20 12.13 -13.27
N TYR A 138 -16.30 11.78 -12.35
CA TYR A 138 -15.95 12.66 -11.24
C TYR A 138 -15.21 13.92 -11.68
N LYS A 139 -14.33 13.84 -12.70
CA LYS A 139 -13.67 15.00 -13.28
C LYS A 139 -14.67 15.97 -13.89
N GLU A 140 -15.64 15.48 -14.65
CA GLU A 140 -16.72 16.30 -15.20
C GLU A 140 -17.56 16.91 -14.08
N LYS A 141 -17.92 16.13 -13.05
CA LYS A 141 -18.68 16.64 -11.90
C LYS A 141 -17.94 17.73 -11.13
N ILE A 142 -16.64 17.58 -10.90
CA ILE A 142 -15.79 18.60 -10.27
C ILE A 142 -15.77 19.87 -11.12
N LYS A 143 -15.65 19.73 -12.45
CA LYS A 143 -15.66 20.87 -13.36
C LYS A 143 -16.98 21.64 -13.26
N GLU A 144 -18.12 20.95 -13.39
CA GLU A 144 -19.46 21.54 -13.24
C GLU A 144 -19.63 22.26 -11.89
N LEU A 145 -19.28 21.58 -10.80
CA LEU A 145 -19.40 22.15 -9.45
C LEU A 145 -18.51 23.38 -9.28
N SER A 146 -17.30 23.38 -9.85
CA SER A 146 -16.38 24.51 -9.79
C SER A 146 -16.90 25.73 -10.57
N GLU A 147 -17.55 25.51 -11.71
CA GLU A 147 -18.18 26.56 -12.51
C GLU A 147 -19.39 27.14 -11.77
N SER A 148 -20.26 26.29 -11.23
CA SER A 148 -21.39 26.71 -10.39
C SER A 148 -20.93 27.49 -9.15
N TYR A 149 -19.84 27.05 -8.50
CA TYR A 149 -19.28 27.77 -7.35
C TYR A 149 -18.77 29.15 -7.73
N LYS A 150 -18.06 29.28 -8.86
CA LYS A 150 -17.58 30.58 -9.36
C LYS A 150 -18.74 31.54 -9.67
N ASP A 151 -19.85 31.03 -10.20
CA ASP A 151 -21.04 31.83 -10.49
C ASP A 151 -21.75 32.30 -9.23
N ILE A 152 -21.94 31.40 -8.26
CA ILE A 152 -22.53 31.74 -6.97
C ILE A 152 -21.65 32.74 -6.21
N SER A 153 -20.33 32.53 -6.19
CA SER A 153 -19.38 33.44 -5.56
C SER A 153 -19.42 34.84 -6.19
N ARG A 154 -19.53 34.94 -7.53
CA ARG A 154 -19.74 36.23 -8.21
C ARG A 154 -21.04 36.89 -7.77
N LYS A 155 -22.15 36.16 -7.70
CA LYS A 155 -23.45 36.69 -7.26
C LYS A 155 -23.39 37.21 -5.82
N ILE A 156 -22.79 36.43 -4.91
CA ILE A 156 -22.59 36.85 -3.51
C ILE A 156 -21.79 38.16 -3.46
N LYS A 157 -20.68 38.24 -4.19
CA LYS A 157 -19.86 39.46 -4.22
C LYS A 157 -20.64 40.68 -4.73
N THR A 158 -21.49 40.49 -5.75
CA THR A 158 -22.35 41.59 -6.22
C THR A 158 -23.39 42.01 -5.19
N GLU A 159 -24.03 41.07 -4.49
CA GLU A 159 -25.00 41.39 -3.44
C GLU A 159 -24.33 42.03 -2.22
N GLU A 160 -23.14 41.58 -1.82
CA GLU A 160 -22.36 42.20 -0.75
C GLU A 160 -22.04 43.68 -1.07
N THR A 161 -21.66 43.99 -2.31
CA THR A 161 -21.43 45.39 -2.71
C THR A 161 -22.70 46.23 -2.68
N LYS A 162 -23.86 45.67 -3.03
CA LYS A 162 -25.14 46.38 -2.94
C LYS A 162 -25.52 46.65 -1.48
N VAL A 163 -25.37 45.65 -0.61
CA VAL A 163 -25.62 45.78 0.83
C VAL A 163 -24.69 46.84 1.44
N GLY A 164 -23.42 46.89 1.02
CA GLY A 164 -22.48 47.94 1.42
C GLY A 164 -22.98 49.35 1.08
N LYS A 165 -23.38 49.57 -0.18
CA LYS A 165 -23.94 50.85 -0.63
C LYS A 165 -25.21 51.25 0.11
N LEU A 166 -26.13 50.32 0.29
CA LEU A 166 -27.37 50.58 1.02
C LEU A 166 -27.11 50.94 2.50
N LYS A 167 -26.11 50.32 3.13
CA LYS A 167 -25.70 50.68 4.49
C LYS A 167 -25.12 52.09 4.56
N GLU A 168 -24.32 52.50 3.57
CA GLU A 168 -23.81 53.88 3.47
C GLU A 168 -24.96 54.88 3.29
N GLU A 169 -25.90 54.60 2.39
CA GLU A 169 -27.09 55.45 2.18
C GLU A 169 -27.94 55.58 3.44
N ILE A 170 -28.17 54.48 4.16
CA ILE A 170 -28.88 54.49 5.44
C ILE A 170 -28.16 55.38 6.47
N ASN A 171 -26.82 55.30 6.55
CA ASN A 171 -26.05 56.15 7.47
C ASN A 171 -26.15 57.63 7.10
N ILE A 172 -26.10 57.97 5.80
CA ILE A 172 -26.30 59.35 5.33
C ILE A 172 -27.70 59.85 5.69
N LEU A 173 -28.73 59.04 5.47
CA LEU A 173 -30.12 59.39 5.80
C LEU A 173 -30.32 59.57 7.31
N LYS A 174 -29.72 58.71 8.14
CA LYS A 174 -29.74 58.87 9.60
C LYS A 174 -29.11 60.19 10.03
N HIS A 175 -27.91 60.50 9.53
CA HIS A 175 -27.23 61.76 9.84
C HIS A 175 -28.06 62.98 9.42
N LYS A 176 -28.70 62.93 8.23
CA LYS A 176 -29.59 64.00 7.79
C LYS A 176 -30.83 64.13 8.69
N SER A 177 -31.41 63.02 9.11
CA SER A 177 -32.56 63.02 10.04
C SER A 177 -32.18 63.64 11.39
N GLU A 178 -31.01 63.31 11.92
CA GLU A 178 -30.49 63.90 13.17
C GLU A 178 -30.27 65.41 13.03
N GLN A 179 -29.69 65.85 11.91
CA GLN A 179 -29.54 67.28 11.60
C GLN A 179 -30.89 68.01 11.49
N CYS A 180 -31.88 67.41 10.84
CA CYS A 180 -33.23 67.96 10.75
C CYS A 180 -33.85 68.10 12.14
N ALA A 181 -33.75 67.08 12.99
CA ALA A 181 -34.27 67.11 14.36
C ALA A 181 -33.58 68.20 15.21
N GLU A 182 -32.26 68.38 15.05
CA GLU A 182 -31.52 69.46 15.74
C GLU A 182 -32.00 70.84 15.26
N LEU A 183 -32.16 71.04 13.96
CA LEU A 183 -32.65 72.30 13.39
C LEU A 183 -34.09 72.60 13.81
N GLU A 184 -34.97 71.60 13.83
CA GLU A 184 -36.33 71.74 14.36
C GLU A 184 -36.32 72.16 15.84
N GLY A 185 -35.46 71.55 16.66
CA GLY A 185 -35.26 71.95 18.05
C GLY A 185 -34.79 73.41 18.19
N ARG A 186 -33.85 73.86 17.35
CA ARG A 186 -33.38 75.25 17.33
C ARG A 186 -34.48 76.23 16.90
N ILE A 187 -35.27 75.88 15.89
CA ILE A 187 -36.41 76.70 15.44
C ILE A 187 -37.42 76.86 16.58
N GLU A 188 -37.72 75.78 17.30
CA GLU A 188 -38.66 75.82 18.41
C GLU A 188 -38.14 76.70 19.58
N GLN A 189 -36.86 76.58 19.92
CA GLN A 189 -36.21 77.47 20.90
C GLN A 189 -36.29 78.94 20.48
N GLN A 190 -35.95 79.25 19.22
CA GLN A 190 -36.04 80.62 18.69
C GLN A 190 -37.47 81.15 18.70
N ARG A 191 -38.47 80.32 18.38
CA ARG A 191 -39.90 80.70 18.47
C ARG A 191 -40.30 81.05 19.90
N GLN A 192 -39.85 80.27 20.88
CA GLN A 192 -40.10 80.55 22.30
C GLN A 192 -39.41 81.84 22.76
N GLU A 193 -38.18 82.10 22.30
CA GLU A 193 -37.48 83.37 22.56
C GLU A 193 -38.21 84.56 21.95
N ILE A 194 -38.64 84.47 20.68
CA ILE A 194 -39.43 85.52 20.01
C ILE A 194 -40.72 85.79 20.80
N ALA A 195 -41.45 84.76 21.20
CA ALA A 195 -42.68 84.91 21.99
C ALA A 195 -42.40 85.58 23.35
N ARG A 196 -41.29 85.26 24.00
CA ARG A 196 -40.87 85.89 25.26
C ARG A 196 -40.52 87.37 25.06
N VAL A 197 -39.75 87.70 24.04
CA VAL A 197 -39.37 89.08 23.71
C VAL A 197 -40.60 89.89 23.31
N GLN A 198 -41.54 89.31 22.54
CA GLN A 198 -42.81 89.96 22.19
C GLN A 198 -43.63 90.31 23.45
N LYS A 199 -43.75 89.39 24.41
CA LYS A 199 -44.40 89.68 25.70
C LYS A 199 -43.72 90.81 26.46
N GLN A 200 -42.38 90.84 26.48
CA GLN A 200 -41.62 91.93 27.11
C GLN A 200 -41.86 93.28 26.42
N ILE A 201 -41.93 93.30 25.09
CA ILE A 201 -42.26 94.51 24.31
C ILE A 201 -43.67 94.98 24.63
N GLU A 202 -44.66 94.08 24.72
CA GLU A 202 -46.03 94.45 25.10
C GLU A 202 -46.12 95.04 26.51
N LEU A 203 -45.41 94.44 27.48
CA LEU A 203 -45.30 94.96 28.85
C LEU A 203 -44.68 96.36 28.86
N ARG A 204 -43.53 96.54 28.20
CA ARG A 204 -42.85 97.84 28.10
C ARG A 204 -43.71 98.88 27.39
N LYS A 205 -44.47 98.51 26.35
CA LYS A 205 -45.42 99.41 25.68
C LYS A 205 -46.54 99.85 26.62
N LYS A 206 -47.07 98.94 27.45
CA LYS A 206 -48.05 99.31 28.48
C LYS A 206 -47.45 100.26 29.51
N GLU A 207 -46.24 100.00 29.99
CA GLU A 207 -45.53 100.89 30.91
C GLU A 207 -45.29 102.28 30.30
N ILE A 208 -44.94 102.38 29.02
CA ILE A 208 -44.80 103.66 28.32
C ILE A 208 -46.15 104.39 28.25
N VAL A 209 -47.24 103.71 27.87
CA VAL A 209 -48.58 104.31 27.84
C VAL A 209 -49.04 104.77 29.22
N ASP A 210 -48.71 104.02 30.27
CA ASP A 210 -49.03 104.39 31.65
C ASP A 210 -48.18 105.57 32.14
N CYS A 211 -46.90 105.65 31.75
CA CYS A 211 -46.04 106.82 32.00
C CYS A 211 -46.49 108.07 31.20
N GLU A 212 -46.94 107.91 29.96
CA GLU A 212 -47.49 109.00 29.14
C GLU A 212 -48.79 109.57 29.75
N LYS A 213 -49.60 108.73 30.41
CA LYS A 213 -50.77 109.18 31.19
C LYS A 213 -50.43 109.94 32.47
N ILE A 214 -49.21 109.82 32.99
CA ILE A 214 -48.75 110.51 34.21
C ILE A 214 -48.14 111.89 33.87
N ILE A 215 -47.73 112.09 32.62
CA ILE A 215 -47.09 113.34 32.12
C ILE A 215 -48.10 114.28 31.44
N SER A 216 -49.34 113.82 31.20
CA SER A 216 -50.48 114.63 30.72
C SER A 216 -51.45 115.02 31.82
#